data_AF-A0A5C6UP30-F1
#
_entry.id   AF-A0A5C6UP30-F1
#
_cell.length_a   1.000
_cell.length_b   1.000
_cell.length_c   1.000
_cell.angle_alpha   90.00
_cell.angle_beta   90.00
_cell.angle_gamma   90.00
#
_symmetry.space_group_name_H-M   'P 1'
#
loop_
_entity.id
_entity.type
_entity.pdbx_description
1 polymer ?
#
loop_
_entity_poly.entity_id
_entity_poly.type
_entity_poly.pdbx_seq_one_letter_code
_entity_poly.pdbx_strand_id
1 'polypeptide(L)'
;MTKRTVDELAMDLLGKTIGELEDEERKVVQRIHSHTAISEDVAEIADAEASFGERLSDRVAAVGGSWGFITVFGLVLVGWMVLNSEILGKVGMAFDPYPFIFLNLMLSTVAAIQAPIIMMSQNRASAKDRIAAAHDYEVNLRAELEIIRLHQKIDALLQIIEQNRKVDTK
;
A
#
# COMPACT_ATOMS: atom_id res chain seq x y z
N MET A 1 3.81 -8.31 -19.64
CA MET A 1 4.95 -9.20 -19.37
C MET A 1 4.46 -10.66 -19.48
N THR A 2 5.30 -11.61 -19.90
CA THR A 2 4.87 -13.00 -20.10
C THR A 2 4.79 -13.70 -18.76
N LYS A 3 3.60 -14.21 -18.38
CA LYS A 3 3.39 -14.95 -17.12
C LYS A 3 4.37 -16.11 -17.02
N ARG A 4 5.34 -16.03 -16.09
CA ARG A 4 6.32 -17.10 -15.85
C ARG A 4 5.57 -18.34 -15.38
N THR A 5 5.84 -19.49 -15.95
CA THR A 5 5.23 -20.75 -15.53
C THR A 5 5.86 -21.24 -14.21
N VAL A 6 5.17 -22.11 -13.48
CA VAL A 6 5.68 -22.67 -12.22
C VAL A 6 7.03 -23.39 -12.42
N ASP A 7 7.22 -24.01 -13.58
CA ASP A 7 8.45 -24.74 -13.91
C ASP A 7 9.62 -23.78 -14.21
N GLU A 8 9.36 -22.68 -14.93
CA GLU A 8 10.36 -21.62 -15.11
C GLU A 8 10.77 -20.99 -13.78
N LEU A 9 9.81 -20.79 -12.87
CA LEU A 9 10.07 -20.23 -11.55
C LEU A 9 10.89 -21.21 -10.67
N ALA A 10 10.56 -22.50 -10.73
CA ALA A 10 11.34 -23.56 -10.06
C ALA A 10 12.79 -23.57 -10.57
N MET A 11 12.96 -23.48 -11.89
CA MET A 11 14.28 -23.47 -12.50
C MET A 11 15.09 -22.22 -12.12
N ASP A 12 14.46 -21.05 -12.07
CA ASP A 12 15.11 -19.78 -11.70
C ASP A 12 15.54 -19.75 -10.22
N LEU A 13 14.65 -20.16 -9.31
CA LEU A 13 14.90 -20.10 -7.87
C LEU A 13 15.76 -21.26 -7.37
N LEU A 14 15.58 -22.44 -7.97
CA LEU A 14 16.11 -23.69 -7.42
C LEU A 14 17.10 -24.39 -8.36
N GLY A 15 17.12 -24.06 -9.66
CA GLY A 15 17.90 -24.81 -10.66
C GLY A 15 17.42 -26.24 -10.85
N LYS A 16 16.17 -26.52 -10.44
CA LYS A 16 15.50 -27.83 -10.48
C LYS A 16 14.21 -27.71 -11.28
N THR A 17 13.85 -28.77 -11.99
CA THR A 17 12.51 -28.90 -12.59
C THR A 17 11.49 -29.27 -11.53
N ILE A 18 10.18 -29.04 -11.77
CA ILE A 18 9.14 -29.41 -10.79
C ILE A 18 9.17 -30.88 -10.36
N GLY A 19 9.61 -31.77 -11.26
CA GLY A 19 9.71 -33.20 -10.97
C GLY A 19 10.82 -33.57 -9.96
N GLU A 20 11.78 -32.69 -9.73
CA GLU A 20 12.94 -32.90 -8.86
C GLU A 20 12.80 -32.18 -7.50
N LEU A 21 11.71 -31.46 -7.31
CA LEU A 21 11.41 -30.73 -6.07
C LEU A 21 10.89 -31.69 -5.02
N GLU A 22 11.34 -31.48 -3.78
CA GLU A 22 10.67 -32.09 -2.64
C GLU A 22 9.26 -31.49 -2.46
N ASP A 23 8.38 -32.24 -1.79
CA ASP A 23 6.98 -31.84 -1.61
C ASP A 23 6.82 -30.46 -0.94
N GLU A 24 7.74 -30.12 -0.04
CA GLU A 24 7.75 -28.82 0.63
C GLU A 24 8.22 -27.68 -0.28
N GLU A 25 9.32 -27.88 -1.03
CA GLU A 25 9.81 -26.93 -2.03
C GLU A 25 8.74 -26.65 -3.09
N ARG A 26 8.10 -27.70 -3.62
CA ARG A 26 7.04 -27.60 -4.64
C ARG A 26 5.86 -26.78 -4.16
N LYS A 27 5.41 -26.97 -2.91
CA LYS A 27 4.30 -26.20 -2.32
C LYS A 27 4.63 -24.73 -2.20
N VAL A 28 5.87 -24.39 -1.81
CA VAL A 28 6.30 -22.99 -1.71
C VAL A 28 6.40 -22.35 -3.10
N VAL A 29 7.02 -23.02 -4.07
CA VAL A 29 7.13 -22.52 -5.46
C VAL A 29 5.75 -22.28 -6.09
N GLN A 30 4.79 -23.17 -5.86
CA GLN A 30 3.40 -22.98 -6.31
C GLN A 30 2.72 -21.76 -5.67
N ARG A 31 2.95 -21.54 -4.36
CA ARG A 31 2.45 -20.34 -3.65
C ARG A 31 3.08 -19.06 -4.19
N ILE A 32 4.38 -19.07 -4.51
CA ILE A 32 5.05 -17.91 -5.10
C ILE A 32 4.45 -17.61 -6.49
N HIS A 33 4.28 -18.62 -7.35
CA HIS A 33 3.71 -18.42 -8.68
C HIS A 33 2.28 -17.87 -8.64
N SER A 34 1.39 -18.44 -7.82
CA SER A 34 0.00 -17.99 -7.73
C SER A 34 -0.10 -16.55 -7.22
N HIS A 35 0.74 -16.17 -6.26
CA HIS A 35 0.74 -14.84 -5.68
C HIS A 35 1.38 -13.77 -6.57
N THR A 36 2.45 -14.11 -7.30
CA THR A 36 3.12 -13.21 -8.25
C THR A 36 2.14 -12.76 -9.34
N ALA A 37 1.34 -13.70 -9.87
CA ALA A 37 0.33 -13.39 -10.89
C ALA A 37 -0.77 -12.44 -10.40
N ILE A 38 -1.13 -12.48 -9.12
CA ILE A 38 -2.12 -11.58 -8.50
C ILE A 38 -1.52 -10.18 -8.26
N SER A 39 -0.25 -10.14 -7.85
CA SER A 39 0.45 -8.89 -7.52
C SER A 39 0.70 -8.03 -8.76
N GLU A 40 1.04 -8.67 -9.88
CA GLU A 40 1.28 -8.01 -11.17
C GLU A 40 0.01 -7.41 -11.76
N ASP A 41 -1.12 -8.11 -11.67
CA ASP A 41 -2.46 -7.64 -12.10
C ASP A 41 -2.89 -6.41 -11.27
N VAL A 42 -2.64 -6.45 -9.96
CA VAL A 42 -2.89 -5.32 -9.05
C VAL A 42 -2.02 -4.10 -9.39
N ALA A 43 -0.75 -4.31 -9.74
CA ALA A 43 0.17 -3.24 -10.09
C ALA A 43 -0.19 -2.60 -11.44
N GLU A 44 -0.56 -3.39 -12.45
CA GLU A 44 -1.02 -2.86 -13.74
C GLU A 44 -2.29 -2.00 -13.59
N ILE A 45 -3.25 -2.43 -12.76
CA ILE A 45 -4.45 -1.62 -12.48
C ILE A 45 -4.09 -0.30 -11.78
N ALA A 46 -3.12 -0.32 -10.84
CA ALA A 46 -2.68 0.88 -10.13
C ALA A 46 -1.92 1.86 -11.03
N ASP A 47 -1.08 1.37 -11.95
CA ASP A 47 -0.30 2.21 -12.87
C ASP A 47 -1.17 2.77 -14.01
N ALA A 48 -2.19 2.03 -14.46
CA ALA A 48 -3.10 2.47 -15.51
C ALA A 48 -3.97 3.67 -15.12
N GLU A 49 -4.13 3.96 -13.82
CA GLU A 49 -4.94 5.08 -13.31
C GLU A 49 -4.19 6.42 -13.18
N ALA A 50 -2.89 6.48 -13.51
CA ALA A 50 -2.05 7.66 -13.29
C ALA A 50 -2.43 8.88 -14.17
N SER A 51 -3.27 9.78 -13.61
CA SER A 51 -3.78 11.00 -14.28
C SER A 51 -3.40 12.30 -13.55
N PHE A 52 -3.50 13.43 -14.26
CA PHE A 52 -3.29 14.80 -13.75
C PHE A 52 -4.18 15.13 -12.53
N GLY A 53 -5.39 14.55 -12.45
CA GLY A 53 -6.32 14.73 -11.34
C GLY A 53 -5.82 14.15 -10.02
N GLU A 54 -5.05 13.05 -10.06
CA GLU A 54 -4.47 12.47 -8.85
C GLU A 54 -3.40 13.36 -8.25
N ARG A 55 -2.44 13.85 -9.05
CA ARG A 55 -1.38 14.75 -8.54
C ARG A 55 -1.93 16.00 -7.84
N LEU A 56 -3.08 16.48 -8.29
CA LEU A 56 -3.79 17.58 -7.63
C LEU A 56 -4.46 17.11 -6.33
N SER A 57 -5.14 15.96 -6.34
CA SER A 57 -5.77 15.34 -5.17
C SER A 57 -4.77 15.05 -4.04
N ASP A 58 -3.61 14.45 -4.32
CA ASP A 58 -2.56 14.16 -3.33
C ASP A 58 -2.07 15.43 -2.64
N ARG A 59 -1.87 16.50 -3.43
CA ARG A 59 -1.39 17.77 -2.91
C ARG A 59 -2.47 18.47 -2.09
N VAL A 60 -3.74 18.40 -2.52
CA VAL A 60 -4.87 18.96 -1.77
C VAL A 60 -5.11 18.19 -0.47
N ALA A 61 -5.01 16.86 -0.47
CA ALA A 61 -5.14 16.03 0.73
C ALA A 61 -3.99 16.29 1.73
N ALA A 62 -2.76 16.38 1.24
CA ALA A 62 -1.59 16.67 2.08
C ALA A 62 -1.64 18.08 2.70
N VAL A 63 -2.12 19.08 1.97
CA VAL A 63 -2.24 20.46 2.47
C VAL A 63 -3.45 20.60 3.39
N GLY A 64 -4.60 20.02 3.03
CA GLY A 64 -5.83 20.08 3.82
C GLY A 64 -5.75 19.34 5.16
N GLY A 65 -4.90 18.31 5.27
CA GLY A 65 -4.66 17.56 6.51
C GLY A 65 -3.65 18.19 7.47
N SER A 66 -3.00 19.31 7.11
CA SER A 66 -1.99 19.94 7.96
C SER A 66 -2.64 20.71 9.12
N TRP A 67 -2.10 20.53 10.33
CA TRP A 67 -2.50 21.30 11.51
C TRP A 67 -2.42 22.81 11.29
N GLY A 68 -1.42 23.30 10.54
CA GLY A 68 -1.29 24.72 10.23
C GLY A 68 -2.41 25.24 9.33
N PHE A 69 -2.85 24.44 8.35
CA PHE A 69 -3.97 24.80 7.48
C PHE A 69 -5.28 24.89 8.29
N ILE A 70 -5.53 23.92 9.18
CA ILE A 70 -6.72 23.91 10.05
C ILE A 70 -6.77 25.17 10.93
N THR A 71 -5.64 25.56 11.53
CA THR A 71 -5.58 26.77 12.37
C THR A 71 -5.82 28.04 11.56
N VAL A 72 -5.17 28.21 10.42
CA VAL A 72 -5.36 29.41 9.57
C VAL A 72 -6.78 29.47 9.02
N PHE A 73 -7.33 28.35 8.55
CA PHE A 73 -8.70 28.26 8.07
C PHE A 73 -9.71 28.65 9.15
N GLY A 74 -9.55 28.14 10.38
CA GLY A 74 -10.39 28.52 11.52
C GLY A 74 -10.29 30.01 11.87
N LEU A 75 -9.09 30.60 11.84
CA LEU A 75 -8.89 32.03 12.07
C LEU A 75 -9.59 32.89 11.00
N VAL A 76 -9.55 32.47 9.74
CA VAL A 76 -10.26 33.16 8.64
C VAL A 76 -11.77 33.11 8.85
N LEU A 77 -12.32 31.96 9.27
CA LEU A 77 -13.76 31.84 9.57
C LEU A 77 -14.18 32.76 10.71
N VAL A 78 -13.43 32.74 11.83
CA VAL A 78 -13.70 33.64 12.96
C VAL A 78 -13.57 35.11 12.55
N GLY A 79 -12.53 35.44 11.77
CA GLY A 79 -12.35 36.77 11.20
C GLY A 79 -13.53 37.21 10.34
N TRP A 80 -14.07 36.33 9.50
CA TRP A 80 -15.25 36.59 8.67
C TRP A 80 -16.50 36.85 9.51
N MET A 81 -16.72 36.04 10.56
CA MET A 81 -17.85 36.22 11.48
C MET A 81 -17.78 37.57 12.21
N VAL A 82 -16.59 37.94 12.71
CA VAL A 82 -16.35 39.23 13.39
C VAL A 82 -16.54 40.39 12.41
N LEU A 83 -15.99 40.30 11.19
CA LEU A 83 -16.13 41.34 10.17
C LEU A 83 -17.61 41.58 9.81
N ASN A 84 -18.37 40.51 9.57
CA ASN A 84 -19.79 40.65 9.21
C ASN A 84 -20.67 41.09 10.37
N SER A 85 -20.41 40.61 11.60
CA SER A 85 -21.23 40.93 12.77
C SER A 85 -20.89 42.29 13.39
N GLU A 86 -19.61 42.55 13.67
CA GLU A 86 -19.18 43.71 14.45
C GLU A 86 -18.91 44.95 13.59
N ILE A 87 -18.40 44.77 12.37
CA ILE A 87 -17.96 45.90 11.53
C ILE A 87 -19.07 46.26 10.53
N LEU A 88 -19.52 45.31 9.71
CA LEU A 88 -20.56 45.55 8.71
C LEU A 88 -21.97 45.54 9.32
N GLY A 89 -22.21 44.69 10.34
CA GLY A 89 -23.49 44.60 11.04
C GLY A 89 -23.88 45.87 11.78
N LYS A 90 -22.92 46.53 12.45
CA LYS A 90 -23.17 47.80 13.15
C LYS A 90 -23.43 48.98 12.21
N VAL A 91 -22.96 48.90 10.95
CA VAL A 91 -23.16 49.91 9.91
C VAL A 91 -24.39 49.60 9.03
N GLY A 92 -25.09 48.49 9.30
CA GLY A 92 -26.29 48.08 8.54
C GLY A 92 -25.99 47.53 7.14
N MET A 93 -24.73 47.23 6.82
CA MET A 93 -24.28 46.68 5.54
C MET A 93 -23.78 45.23 5.68
N ALA A 94 -24.32 44.46 6.63
CA ALA A 94 -23.93 43.06 6.81
C ALA A 94 -24.25 42.25 5.56
N PHE A 95 -23.19 41.71 4.94
CA PHE A 95 -23.29 40.88 3.74
C PHE A 95 -23.74 39.46 4.09
N ASP A 96 -23.30 38.92 5.22
CA ASP A 96 -23.70 37.61 5.76
C ASP A 96 -24.07 37.74 7.25
N PRO A 97 -25.28 38.24 7.59
CA PRO A 97 -25.73 38.36 8.98
C PRO A 97 -25.90 36.99 9.64
N TYR A 98 -25.81 36.95 10.98
CA TYR A 98 -26.16 35.75 11.75
C TYR A 98 -27.56 35.26 11.33
N PRO A 99 -27.72 34.00 10.89
CA PRO A 99 -26.92 32.80 11.19
C PRO A 99 -25.84 32.38 10.16
N PHE A 100 -25.31 33.30 9.34
CA PHE A 100 -24.20 33.07 8.38
C PHE A 100 -24.51 32.02 7.29
N ILE A 101 -25.59 32.23 6.54
CA ILE A 101 -26.06 31.29 5.50
C ILE A 101 -25.03 31.13 4.38
N PHE A 102 -24.36 32.22 3.99
CA PHE A 102 -23.38 32.18 2.91
C PHE A 102 -22.13 31.39 3.32
N LEU A 103 -21.60 31.65 4.53
CA LEU A 103 -20.49 30.89 5.09
C LEU A 103 -20.81 29.39 5.19
N ASN A 104 -22.03 29.04 5.63
CA ASN A 104 -22.49 27.66 5.73
C ASN A 104 -22.57 26.97 4.35
N LEU A 105 -23.11 27.65 3.35
CA LEU A 105 -23.16 27.13 1.97
C LEU A 105 -21.74 26.88 1.42
N MET A 106 -20.82 27.79 1.68
CA MET A 106 -19.44 27.66 1.23
C MET A 106 -18.73 26.48 1.90
N LEU A 107 -18.84 26.36 3.23
CA LEU A 107 -18.30 25.24 4.01
C LEU A 107 -18.87 23.89 3.54
N SER A 108 -20.17 23.83 3.29
CA SER A 108 -20.84 22.62 2.80
C SER A 108 -20.31 22.20 1.43
N THR A 109 -20.09 23.16 0.53
CA THR A 109 -19.53 22.89 -0.80
C THR A 109 -18.08 22.41 -0.73
N VAL A 110 -17.27 23.04 0.13
CA VAL A 110 -15.87 22.62 0.38
C VAL A 110 -15.83 21.19 0.93
N ALA A 111 -16.66 20.87 1.93
CA ALA A 111 -16.74 19.54 2.51
C ALA A 111 -17.19 18.48 1.49
N ALA A 112 -18.18 18.81 0.65
CA ALA A 112 -18.70 17.91 -0.39
C ALA A 112 -17.63 17.53 -1.42
N ILE A 113 -16.73 18.47 -1.77
CA ILE A 113 -15.60 18.20 -2.68
C ILE A 113 -14.44 17.49 -1.95
N GLN A 114 -14.25 17.77 -0.66
CA GLN A 114 -13.19 17.15 0.14
C GLN A 114 -13.40 15.64 0.32
N ALA A 115 -14.63 15.17 0.59
CA ALA A 115 -14.87 13.76 0.87
C ALA A 115 -14.44 12.80 -0.28
N PRO A 116 -14.79 13.05 -1.57
CA PRO A 116 -14.29 12.26 -2.69
C PRO A 116 -12.77 12.36 -2.90
N ILE A 117 -12.18 13.54 -2.71
CA ILE A 117 -10.72 13.73 -2.81
C ILE A 117 -10.00 12.89 -1.77
N ILE A 118 -10.48 12.92 -0.52
CA ILE A 118 -9.96 12.08 0.55
C ILE A 118 -10.12 10.60 0.19
N MET A 119 -11.29 10.18 -0.30
CA MET A 119 -11.54 8.79 -0.69
C MET A 119 -10.62 8.35 -1.85
N MET A 120 -10.40 9.19 -2.86
CA MET A 120 -9.44 8.92 -3.94
C MET A 120 -8.01 8.81 -3.40
N SER A 121 -7.64 9.67 -2.44
CA SER A 121 -6.34 9.59 -1.79
C SER A 121 -6.17 8.33 -0.95
N GLN A 122 -7.23 7.89 -0.27
CA GLN A 122 -7.26 6.66 0.51
C GLN A 122 -7.22 5.42 -0.39
N ASN A 123 -7.97 5.40 -1.51
CA ASN A 123 -7.95 4.30 -2.46
C ASN A 123 -6.53 4.07 -3.03
N ARG A 124 -5.83 5.15 -3.40
CA ARG A 124 -4.45 5.05 -3.87
C ARG A 124 -3.47 4.62 -2.78
N ALA A 125 -3.60 5.14 -1.56
CA ALA A 125 -2.79 4.67 -0.43
C ALA A 125 -3.01 3.17 -0.18
N SER A 126 -4.26 2.71 -0.18
CA SER A 126 -4.62 1.30 0.00
C SER A 126 -4.10 0.42 -1.15
N ALA A 127 -4.10 0.92 -2.39
CA ALA A 127 -3.50 0.20 -3.53
C ALA A 127 -1.98 0.01 -3.34
N LYS A 128 -1.27 1.07 -2.92
CA LYS A 128 0.17 0.99 -2.60
C LYS A 128 0.44 0.04 -1.44
N ASP A 129 -0.35 0.12 -0.36
CA ASP A 129 -0.22 -0.78 0.79
C ASP A 129 -0.46 -2.25 0.38
N ARG A 130 -1.40 -2.50 -0.53
CA ARG A 130 -1.66 -3.83 -1.08
C ARG A 130 -0.46 -4.36 -1.87
N ILE A 131 0.18 -3.53 -2.69
CA ILE A 131 1.40 -3.91 -3.44
C ILE A 131 2.56 -4.17 -2.48
N ALA A 132 2.75 -3.33 -1.46
CA ALA A 132 3.80 -3.52 -0.47
C ALA A 132 3.61 -4.83 0.31
N ALA A 133 2.39 -5.08 0.81
CA ALA A 133 2.06 -6.32 1.50
C ALA A 133 2.25 -7.56 0.60
N ALA A 134 1.93 -7.42 -0.69
CA ALA A 134 2.13 -8.48 -1.66
C ALA A 134 3.61 -8.82 -1.87
N HIS A 135 4.46 -7.80 -1.97
CA HIS A 135 5.91 -7.97 -2.05
C HIS A 135 6.49 -8.59 -0.76
N ASP A 136 6.04 -8.13 0.41
CA ASP A 136 6.48 -8.68 1.70
C ASP A 136 6.11 -10.17 1.83
N TYR A 137 4.93 -10.56 1.35
CA TYR A 137 4.52 -11.96 1.30
C TYR A 137 5.42 -12.81 0.39
N GLU A 138 5.80 -12.29 -0.78
CA GLU A 138 6.73 -12.97 -1.68
C GLU A 138 8.11 -13.16 -1.04
N VAL A 139 8.65 -12.12 -0.40
CA VAL A 139 9.93 -12.20 0.33
C VAL A 139 9.86 -13.26 1.43
N ASN A 140 8.74 -13.33 2.17
CA ASN A 140 8.55 -14.34 3.20
C ASN A 140 8.53 -15.77 2.63
N LEU A 141 7.87 -15.99 1.49
CA LEU A 141 7.87 -17.30 0.83
C LEU A 141 9.27 -17.69 0.32
N ARG A 142 10.05 -16.73 -0.21
CA ARG A 142 11.43 -16.99 -0.62
C ARG A 142 12.30 -17.35 0.60
N ALA A 143 12.13 -16.66 1.72
CA ALA A 143 12.81 -17.00 2.97
C ALA A 143 12.42 -18.39 3.49
N GLU A 144 11.14 -18.77 3.41
CA GLU A 144 10.66 -20.13 3.74
C GLU A 144 11.39 -21.18 2.89
N LEU A 145 11.53 -20.94 1.59
CA LEU A 145 12.24 -21.82 0.66
C LEU A 145 13.73 -21.94 1.01
N GLU A 146 14.39 -20.85 1.34
CA GLU A 146 15.79 -20.85 1.78
C GLU A 146 15.99 -21.64 3.07
N ILE A 147 15.07 -21.53 4.04
CA ILE A 147 15.10 -22.30 5.29
C ILE A 147 14.98 -23.79 5.02
N ILE A 148 14.03 -24.22 4.17
CA ILE A 148 13.87 -25.63 3.78
C ILE A 148 15.18 -26.16 3.20
N ARG A 149 15.83 -25.40 2.31
CA ARG A 149 17.11 -25.80 1.70
C ARG A 149 18.25 -25.87 2.70
N LEU A 150 18.30 -24.95 3.66
CA LEU A 150 19.28 -25.01 4.74
C LEU A 150 19.07 -26.26 5.60
N HIS A 151 17.82 -26.62 5.90
CA HIS A 151 17.49 -27.82 6.64
C HIS A 151 17.97 -29.09 5.92
N GLN A 152 17.64 -29.24 4.64
CA GLN A 152 18.09 -30.37 3.80
C GLN A 152 19.61 -30.49 3.74
N LYS A 153 20.33 -29.36 3.61
CA LYS A 153 21.81 -29.36 3.62
C LYS A 153 22.36 -29.81 4.97
N ILE A 154 21.75 -29.39 6.07
CA ILE A 154 22.13 -29.82 7.42
C ILE A 154 21.90 -31.33 7.58
N ASP A 155 20.74 -31.83 7.17
CA ASP A 155 20.42 -33.27 7.24
C ASP A 155 21.39 -34.12 6.42
N ALA A 156 21.74 -33.67 5.21
CA ALA A 156 22.74 -34.32 4.38
C ALA A 156 24.13 -34.36 5.05
N LEU A 157 24.56 -33.27 5.69
CA LEU A 157 25.82 -33.24 6.44
C LEU A 157 25.79 -34.18 7.65
N LEU A 158 24.67 -34.22 8.39
CA LEU A 158 24.49 -35.12 9.53
C LEU A 158 24.59 -36.59 9.09
N GLN A 159 23.98 -36.96 7.97
CA GLN A 159 24.07 -38.32 7.42
C GLN A 159 25.51 -38.69 7.04
N ILE A 160 26.28 -37.78 6.43
CA ILE A 160 27.69 -37.99 6.10
C ILE A 160 28.51 -38.21 7.37
N ILE A 161 28.29 -37.40 8.41
CA ILE A 161 28.98 -37.55 9.71
C ILE A 161 28.66 -38.91 10.33
N GLU A 162 27.40 -39.34 10.33
CA GLU A 162 27.01 -40.65 10.84
C GLU A 162 27.64 -41.81 10.06
N GLN A 163 27.73 -41.69 8.73
CA GLN A 163 28.43 -42.67 7.89
C GLN A 163 29.91 -42.76 8.26
N ASN A 164 30.62 -41.62 8.34
CA ASN A 164 32.04 -41.60 8.70
C ASN A 164 32.29 -42.21 10.08
N ARG A 165 31.43 -41.92 11.08
CA ARG A 165 31.53 -42.52 12.40
C ARG A 165 31.41 -44.06 12.36
N LYS A 166 30.54 -44.61 11.51
CA LYS A 166 30.38 -46.07 11.35
C LYS A 166 31.57 -46.73 10.65
N VAL A 167 32.31 -45.99 9.83
CA VAL A 167 33.55 -46.46 9.18
C VAL A 167 34.70 -46.56 10.19
N ASP A 168 34.85 -45.57 11.08
CA ASP A 168 35.92 -45.56 12.10
C ASP A 168 35.73 -46.59 13.23
N THR A 169 34.52 -47.17 13.37
CA THR A 169 34.22 -48.15 14.43
C THR A 169 34.37 -49.62 13.96
N LYS A 170 34.78 -49.85 12.70
CA LYS A 170 35.05 -51.19 12.12
C LYS A 170 36.54 -51.40 11.91
#